data_AF-A0A1R3G0L7-F1
#
_entry.id   AF-A0A1R3G0L7-F1
#
_cell.length_a   1.000
_cell.length_b   1.000
_cell.length_c   1.000
_cell.angle_alpha   90.00
_cell.angle_beta   90.00
_cell.angle_gamma   90.00
#
_symmetry.space_group_name_H-M   'P 1'
#
loop_
_entity.id
_entity.type
_entity.pdbx_description
1 polymer ?
#
loop_
_entity_poly.entity_id
_entity_poly.type
_entity_poly.pdbx_seq_one_letter_code
_entity_poly.pdbx_strand_id
1 'polypeptide(L)'
;MVKGRIGKTILGQVAKSTKIVMTSRLASVVITLDMERIQDAQLYIDANAVKASILQTPKIKLKEQHVKVLDVRKLQVVHPGDRSKIHFDLHSLKNLLPLVVGIKIVERAVIGEKKNDKHKDQKEKLYHLLVEGMGLRAVMDIEGINERKTFSNHVMEMKQILGIEAARTCMSMFIMTWPIMEGASTYAI
;
A
#
# COMPACT_ATOMS: atom_id res chain seq x y z
N MET A 1 10.56 -8.60 6.22
CA MET A 1 9.41 -9.26 5.55
C MET A 1 8.09 -8.51 5.70
N VAL A 2 7.70 -8.00 6.89
CA VAL A 2 6.38 -7.35 7.10
C VAL A 2 6.22 -5.99 6.39
N LYS A 3 7.30 -5.20 6.26
CA LYS A 3 7.27 -3.85 5.66
C LYS A 3 6.68 -3.81 4.23
N GLY A 4 7.01 -4.80 3.40
CA GLY A 4 6.53 -4.88 2.01
C GLY A 4 5.03 -5.14 1.90
N ARG A 5 4.41 -5.74 2.92
CA ARG A 5 2.96 -6.04 2.92
C ARG A 5 2.10 -4.85 3.33
N ILE A 6 2.70 -3.85 3.97
CA ILE A 6 2.00 -2.73 4.61
C ILE A 6 2.01 -1.49 3.73
N GLY A 7 3.13 -1.21 3.05
CA GLY A 7 3.28 0.00 2.26
C GLY A 7 2.39 0.02 1.02
N LYS A 8 1.73 1.16 0.78
CA LYS A 8 1.12 1.49 -0.50
C LYS A 8 2.19 1.46 -1.60
N THR A 9 2.03 0.54 -2.54
CA THR A 9 2.89 0.49 -3.73
C THR A 9 2.09 0.95 -4.94
N ILE A 10 2.63 1.89 -5.71
CA ILE A 10 2.04 2.30 -6.99
C ILE A 10 2.63 1.47 -8.13
N LEU A 11 1.81 1.19 -9.16
CA LEU A 11 2.25 0.45 -10.34
C LEU A 11 3.50 1.07 -10.98
N GLY A 12 3.64 2.40 -10.94
CA GLY A 12 4.84 3.09 -11.44
C GLY A 12 6.15 2.75 -10.69
N GLN A 13 6.09 2.29 -9.44
CA GLN A 13 7.27 1.85 -8.68
C GLN A 13 7.70 0.42 -9.02
N VAL A 14 6.75 -0.42 -9.45
CA VAL A 14 6.97 -1.84 -9.73
C VAL A 14 6.96 -2.19 -11.22
N ALA A 15 6.53 -1.27 -12.08
CA ALA A 15 6.50 -1.48 -13.52
C ALA A 15 7.83 -1.08 -14.18
N LYS A 16 8.41 -1.99 -14.96
CA LYS A 16 9.55 -1.73 -15.83
C LYS A 16 9.16 -0.82 -16.99
N SER A 17 7.99 -1.05 -17.58
CA SER A 17 7.46 -0.21 -18.65
C SER A 17 5.96 -0.38 -18.85
N THR A 18 5.28 0.73 -19.17
CA THR A 18 3.88 0.74 -19.62
C THR A 18 3.82 1.31 -21.03
N LYS A 19 3.56 0.44 -22.01
CA LYS A 19 3.56 0.79 -23.44
C LYS A 19 2.18 0.57 -24.03
N ILE A 20 1.78 1.45 -24.95
CA ILE A 20 0.58 1.26 -25.75
C ILE A 20 1.02 0.56 -27.03
N VAL A 21 0.43 -0.58 -27.33
CA VAL A 21 0.67 -1.34 -28.55
C VAL A 21 -0.60 -1.28 -29.38
N MET A 22 -0.49 -0.65 -30.55
CA MET A 22 -1.55 -0.59 -31.54
C MET A 22 -1.14 -1.39 -32.77
N THR A 23 -2.00 -2.31 -33.16
CA THR A 23 -1.91 -3.10 -34.39
C THR A 23 -3.21 -2.90 -35.15
N SER A 24 -3.20 -3.13 -36.47
CA SER A 24 -4.40 -3.03 -37.33
C SER A 24 -5.61 -3.84 -36.81
N ARG A 25 -5.38 -4.88 -35.99
CA ARG A 25 -6.43 -5.74 -35.43
C ARG A 25 -6.76 -5.46 -33.96
N LEU A 26 -5.84 -4.89 -33.19
CA LEU A 26 -5.98 -4.79 -31.74
C LEU A 26 -5.18 -3.63 -31.19
N ALA A 27 -5.73 -2.95 -30.19
CA ALA A 27 -5.06 -1.91 -29.45
C ALA A 27 -5.12 -2.22 -27.96
N SER A 28 -3.96 -2.20 -27.31
CA SER A 28 -3.83 -2.65 -25.92
C SER A 28 -2.72 -1.92 -25.19
N VAL A 29 -2.86 -1.79 -23.87
CA VAL A 29 -1.79 -1.35 -22.98
C VAL A 29 -1.07 -2.60 -22.48
N VAL A 30 0.23 -2.66 -22.71
CA VAL A 30 1.09 -3.73 -22.21
C VAL A 30 1.90 -3.18 -21.04
N ILE A 31 1.75 -3.82 -19.88
CA ILE A 31 2.50 -3.51 -18.67
C ILE A 31 3.47 -4.65 -18.42
N THR A 32 4.74 -4.31 -18.28
CA THR A 32 5.80 -5.23 -17.88
C THR A 32 6.25 -4.85 -16.48
N LEU A 33 6.16 -5.79 -15.54
CA LEU A 33 6.62 -5.67 -14.16
C LEU A 33 8.13 -5.88 -14.07
N ASP A 34 8.73 -5.21 -13.11
CA ASP A 34 10.15 -5.32 -12.78
C ASP A 34 10.32 -6.26 -11.58
N MET A 35 10.60 -7.53 -11.86
CA MET A 35 10.71 -8.54 -10.80
C MET A 35 11.92 -8.30 -9.89
N GLU A 36 13.00 -7.68 -10.40
CA GLU A 36 14.18 -7.33 -9.58
C GLU A 36 13.79 -6.28 -8.54
N ARG A 37 13.14 -5.19 -8.97
CA ARG A 37 12.65 -4.15 -8.04
C ARG A 37 11.63 -4.67 -7.04
N ILE A 38 10.75 -5.58 -7.47
CA ILE A 38 9.74 -6.20 -6.60
C ILE A 38 10.42 -7.05 -5.52
N GLN A 39 11.43 -7.84 -5.89
CA GLN A 39 12.21 -8.66 -4.97
C GLN A 39 13.03 -7.80 -3.98
N ASP A 40 13.70 -6.77 -4.47
CA ASP A 40 14.47 -5.82 -3.63
C ASP A 40 13.58 -5.10 -2.61
N ALA A 41 12.37 -4.72 -3.04
CA ALA A 41 11.37 -4.11 -2.18
C ALA A 41 10.66 -5.11 -1.23
N GLN A 42 10.99 -6.41 -1.32
CA GLN A 42 10.35 -7.51 -0.60
C GLN A 42 8.82 -7.53 -0.76
N LEU A 43 8.35 -7.18 -1.97
CA LEU A 43 6.94 -7.17 -2.33
C LEU A 43 6.56 -8.52 -2.92
N TYR A 44 5.43 -9.08 -2.51
CA TYR A 44 4.90 -10.34 -3.04
C TYR A 44 3.78 -10.04 -4.05
N ILE A 45 4.16 -9.44 -5.19
CA ILE A 45 3.22 -8.94 -6.21
C ILE A 45 3.48 -9.63 -7.55
N ASP A 46 2.44 -10.26 -8.08
CA ASP A 46 2.43 -10.87 -9.42
C ASP A 46 1.49 -10.13 -10.38
N ALA A 47 1.58 -10.42 -11.68
CA ALA A 47 0.64 -9.92 -12.68
C ALA A 47 -0.83 -10.25 -12.35
N ASN A 48 -1.09 -11.36 -11.65
CA ASN A 48 -2.44 -11.71 -11.15
C ASN A 48 -2.92 -10.75 -10.06
N ALA A 49 -2.04 -10.38 -9.11
CA ALA A 49 -2.36 -9.41 -8.07
C ALA A 49 -2.61 -8.03 -8.68
N VAL A 50 -1.83 -7.65 -9.70
CA VAL A 50 -2.06 -6.42 -10.46
C VAL A 50 -3.39 -6.48 -11.20
N LYS A 51 -3.72 -7.60 -11.88
CA LYS A 51 -5.03 -7.80 -12.53
C LYS A 51 -6.19 -7.60 -11.54
N ALA A 52 -6.15 -8.25 -10.38
CA ALA A 52 -7.17 -8.11 -9.34
C ALA A 52 -7.30 -6.64 -8.89
N SER A 53 -6.17 -5.96 -8.69
CA SER A 53 -6.15 -4.55 -8.32
C SER A 53 -6.79 -3.65 -9.39
N ILE A 54 -6.56 -3.95 -10.69
CA ILE A 54 -7.15 -3.21 -11.83
C ILE A 54 -8.68 -3.36 -11.79
N LEU A 55 -9.17 -4.59 -11.62
CA LEU A 55 -10.59 -4.90 -11.59
C LEU A 55 -11.32 -4.25 -10.40
N GLN A 56 -10.64 -4.11 -9.26
CA GLN A 56 -11.19 -3.44 -8.08
C GLN A 56 -11.22 -1.92 -8.20
N THR A 57 -10.67 -1.32 -9.24
CA THR A 57 -10.61 0.14 -9.38
C THR A 57 -11.89 0.67 -10.03
N PRO A 58 -12.79 1.34 -9.28
CA PRO A 58 -14.12 1.71 -9.80
C PRO A 58 -14.06 2.76 -10.92
N LYS A 59 -12.97 3.53 -11.00
CA LYS A 59 -12.77 4.52 -12.08
C LYS A 59 -12.49 3.88 -13.45
N ILE A 60 -12.00 2.63 -13.46
CA ILE A 60 -11.60 1.91 -14.65
C ILE A 60 -12.74 0.94 -14.97
N LYS A 61 -13.63 1.32 -15.92
CA LYS A 61 -14.79 0.51 -16.35
C LYS A 61 -14.39 -0.76 -17.15
N LEU A 62 -13.36 -1.48 -16.72
CA LEU A 62 -12.88 -2.68 -17.37
C LEU A 62 -13.53 -3.92 -16.73
N LYS A 63 -13.82 -4.91 -17.56
CA LYS A 63 -14.29 -6.24 -17.16
C LYS A 63 -13.11 -7.22 -17.22
N GLU A 64 -13.24 -8.37 -16.59
CA GLU A 64 -12.17 -9.39 -16.56
C GLU A 64 -11.67 -9.80 -17.95
N GLN A 65 -12.58 -9.88 -18.92
CA GLN A 65 -12.29 -10.21 -20.32
C GLN A 65 -11.33 -9.22 -21.01
N HIS A 66 -11.19 -8.01 -20.47
CA HIS A 66 -10.32 -6.96 -21.00
C HIS A 66 -8.89 -7.04 -20.45
N VAL A 67 -8.63 -7.80 -19.38
CA VAL A 67 -7.30 -7.91 -18.77
C VAL A 67 -6.79 -9.34 -18.93
N LYS A 68 -5.85 -9.53 -19.86
CA LYS A 68 -5.18 -10.80 -20.12
C LYS A 68 -3.80 -10.80 -19.49
N VAL A 69 -3.53 -11.80 -18.65
CA VAL A 69 -2.18 -12.05 -18.13
C VAL A 69 -1.46 -12.91 -19.16
N LEU A 70 -0.36 -12.41 -19.71
CA LEU A 70 0.45 -13.14 -20.69
C LEU A 70 1.54 -13.96 -19.98
N ASP A 71 2.09 -13.42 -18.90
CA ASP A 71 3.19 -13.99 -18.12
C ASP A 71 3.13 -13.46 -16.68
N VAL A 72 3.85 -14.08 -15.74
CA VAL A 72 3.91 -13.67 -14.31
C VAL A 72 4.32 -12.21 -14.17
N ARG A 73 5.16 -11.72 -15.09
CA ARG A 73 5.65 -10.34 -15.16
C ARG A 73 4.94 -9.46 -16.18
N LYS A 74 4.02 -9.99 -17.00
CA LYS A 74 3.48 -9.25 -18.16
C LYS A 74 1.98 -9.38 -18.25
N LEU A 75 1.30 -8.24 -18.24
CA LEU A 75 -0.14 -8.15 -18.43
C LEU A 75 -0.48 -7.25 -19.62
N GLN A 76 -1.59 -7.60 -20.27
CA GLN A 76 -2.14 -6.90 -21.42
C GLN A 76 -3.57 -6.46 -21.09
N VAL A 77 -3.81 -5.17 -21.22
CA VAL A 77 -5.13 -4.56 -21.02
C VAL A 77 -5.67 -4.14 -22.38
N VAL A 78 -6.74 -4.79 -22.82
CA VAL A 78 -7.42 -4.55 -24.10
C VAL A 78 -8.61 -3.65 -23.86
N HIS A 79 -8.71 -2.54 -24.57
CA HIS A 79 -9.86 -1.65 -24.44
C HIS A 79 -11.02 -2.12 -25.34
N PRO A 80 -12.27 -2.23 -24.84
CA PRO A 80 -13.42 -2.67 -25.63
C PRO A 80 -14.07 -1.57 -26.51
N GLY A 81 -13.39 -0.45 -26.76
CA GLY A 81 -13.99 0.73 -27.38
C GLY A 81 -13.96 0.77 -28.91
N ASP A 82 -14.73 1.70 -29.48
CA ASP A 82 -14.84 1.99 -30.91
C ASP A 82 -13.53 2.49 -31.53
N ARG A 83 -13.18 1.95 -32.70
CA ARG A 83 -11.94 2.21 -33.47
C ARG A 83 -11.57 3.70 -33.62
N SER A 84 -12.56 4.59 -33.65
CA SER A 84 -12.36 6.03 -33.87
C SER A 84 -11.81 6.79 -32.67
N LYS A 85 -11.97 6.29 -31.43
CA LYS A 85 -11.51 6.98 -30.19
C LYS A 85 -10.49 6.19 -29.36
N ILE A 86 -10.16 4.97 -29.79
CA ILE A 86 -9.22 4.07 -29.10
C ILE A 86 -7.91 4.74 -28.69
N HIS A 87 -7.34 5.62 -29.53
CA HIS A 87 -6.08 6.29 -29.22
C HIS A 87 -6.17 7.18 -27.98
N PHE A 88 -7.24 7.97 -27.89
CA PHE A 88 -7.48 8.82 -26.74
C PHE A 88 -7.80 7.98 -25.51
N ASP A 89 -8.69 6.99 -25.65
CA ASP A 89 -9.11 6.13 -24.55
C ASP A 89 -7.95 5.32 -23.95
N LEU A 90 -7.01 4.86 -24.78
CA LEU A 90 -5.82 4.14 -24.31
C LEU A 90 -4.81 5.06 -23.62
N HIS A 91 -4.67 6.31 -24.08
CA HIS A 91 -3.85 7.31 -23.40
C HIS A 91 -4.47 7.70 -22.05
N SER A 92 -5.78 7.93 -22.01
CA SER A 92 -6.52 8.16 -20.77
C SER A 92 -6.38 6.96 -19.83
N LEU A 93 -6.52 5.73 -20.35
CA LEU A 93 -6.33 4.51 -19.57
C LEU A 93 -4.91 4.43 -19.01
N LYS A 94 -3.88 4.66 -19.83
CA LYS A 94 -2.49 4.71 -19.37
C LYS A 94 -2.28 5.71 -18.23
N ASN A 95 -2.90 6.89 -18.33
CA ASN A 95 -2.83 7.92 -17.28
C ASN A 95 -3.65 7.57 -16.03
N LEU A 96 -4.70 6.76 -16.18
CA LEU A 96 -5.52 6.24 -15.09
C LEU A 96 -4.94 4.97 -14.44
N LEU A 97 -3.86 4.41 -14.99
CA LEU A 97 -3.17 3.23 -14.48
C LEU A 97 -2.06 3.49 -13.41
N PRO A 98 -1.93 4.61 -12.67
CA PRO A 98 -1.17 4.58 -11.41
C PRO A 98 -2.00 3.83 -10.36
N LEU A 99 -2.05 2.53 -10.54
CA LEU A 99 -2.80 1.59 -9.74
C LEU A 99 -2.06 1.33 -8.44
N VAL A 100 -2.77 1.41 -7.32
CA VAL A 100 -2.22 1.03 -6.02
C VAL A 100 -2.36 -0.48 -5.86
N VAL A 101 -1.23 -1.16 -5.68
CA VAL A 101 -1.15 -2.57 -5.31
C VAL A 101 -0.72 -2.62 -3.85
N GLY A 102 -1.58 -3.14 -2.97
CA GLY A 102 -1.36 -3.18 -1.51
C GLY A 102 -2.45 -2.48 -0.69
N ILE A 103 -2.22 -2.33 0.62
CA ILE A 103 -3.16 -1.65 1.53
C ILE A 103 -3.19 -0.17 1.16
N LYS A 104 -4.28 0.24 0.50
CA LYS A 104 -4.45 1.58 -0.08
C LYS A 104 -4.34 2.73 0.92
N ILE A 105 -4.51 2.43 2.20
CA ILE A 105 -4.75 3.39 3.28
C ILE A 105 -3.45 3.75 4.02
N VAL A 106 -2.41 2.91 3.89
CA VAL A 106 -1.11 3.13 4.53
C VAL A 106 -0.14 3.81 3.57
N GLU A 107 0.27 5.03 3.88
CA GLU A 107 1.15 5.82 3.01
C GLU A 107 2.60 5.36 3.13
N ARG A 108 3.11 5.16 4.35
CA ARG A 108 4.52 4.81 4.60
C ARG A 108 4.67 3.94 5.83
N ALA A 109 5.66 3.04 5.80
CA ALA A 109 6.02 2.22 6.96
C ALA A 109 7.53 2.29 7.20
N VAL A 110 7.93 2.61 8.42
CA VAL A 110 9.32 2.77 8.86
C VAL A 110 9.59 1.76 9.97
N ILE A 111 10.71 1.03 9.86
CA ILE A 111 11.17 0.13 10.92
C ILE A 111 12.19 0.89 11.75
N GLY A 112 11.92 1.04 13.05
CA GLY A 112 12.89 1.52 14.01
C GLY A 112 13.40 0.39 14.91
N GLU A 113 14.67 0.44 15.29
CA GLU A 113 15.23 -0.45 16.31
C GLU A 113 14.95 0.15 17.69
N LYS A 114 14.35 -0.63 18.59
CA LYS A 114 14.17 -0.22 19.98
C LYS A 114 15.42 -0.63 20.76
N LYS A 115 16.24 0.34 21.16
CA LYS A 115 17.34 0.07 22.09
C LYS A 115 16.75 -0.29 23.45
N ASN A 116 16.96 -1.51 23.90
CA ASN A 116 16.71 -1.89 25.29
C ASN A 116 17.95 -1.52 26.10
N ASP A 117 17.88 -0.45 26.90
CA ASP A 117 18.97 -0.03 27.79
C ASP A 117 19.15 -0.92 29.04
N LYS A 118 18.42 -2.04 29.18
CA LYS A 118 18.33 -2.72 30.49
C LYS A 118 18.74 -4.18 30.62
N HIS A 119 19.13 -4.93 29.59
CA HIS A 119 19.80 -6.23 29.83
C HIS A 119 20.71 -6.61 28.67
N LYS A 120 22.02 -6.68 28.94
CA LYS A 120 23.10 -7.04 28.00
C LYS A 120 23.09 -8.50 27.53
N ASP A 121 22.14 -9.33 27.98
CA ASP A 121 22.21 -10.80 27.80
C ASP A 121 21.07 -11.44 26.98
N GLN A 122 20.21 -10.66 26.31
CA GLN A 122 19.27 -11.24 25.34
C GLN A 122 19.45 -10.66 23.95
N LYS A 123 19.94 -11.52 23.07
CA LYS A 123 20.30 -11.32 21.65
C LYS A 123 19.14 -10.94 20.72
N GLU A 124 17.97 -10.58 21.26
CA GLU A 124 16.78 -10.29 20.46
C GLU A 124 16.61 -8.79 20.25
N LYS A 125 17.04 -8.32 19.08
CA LYS A 125 16.78 -6.96 18.62
C LYS A 125 15.28 -6.77 18.44
N LEU A 126 14.68 -5.93 19.27
CA LEU A 126 13.27 -5.56 19.15
C LEU A 126 13.11 -4.47 18.09
N TYR A 127 12.31 -4.76 17.07
CA TYR A 127 11.94 -3.78 16.04
C TYR A 127 10.53 -3.27 16.30
N HIS A 128 10.34 -1.96 16.15
CA HIS A 128 9.02 -1.34 16.14
C HIS A 128 8.73 -0.85 14.72
N LEU A 129 7.49 -1.05 14.28
CA LEU A 129 7.02 -0.57 12.99
C LEU A 129 6.16 0.68 13.21
N LEU A 130 6.59 1.79 12.64
CA LEU A 130 5.82 3.02 12.57
C LEU A 130 5.13 3.06 11.22
N VAL A 131 3.81 3.22 11.24
CA VAL A 131 2.99 3.22 10.04
C VAL A 131 2.27 4.56 9.96
N GLU A 132 2.50 5.31 8.88
CA GLU A 132 1.80 6.55 8.56
C GLU A 132 0.59 6.20 7.67
N GLY A 133 -0.62 6.46 8.17
CA GLY A 133 -1.87 6.23 7.46
C GLY A 133 -2.98 5.72 8.39
N MET A 134 -4.12 5.39 7.79
CA MET A 134 -5.20 4.68 8.47
C MET A 134 -5.25 3.21 8.00
N GLY A 135 -6.13 2.41 8.58
CA GLY A 135 -6.27 0.99 8.28
C GLY A 135 -5.69 0.09 9.38
N LEU A 136 -5.83 0.47 10.65
CA LEU A 136 -5.36 -0.31 11.81
C LEU A 136 -5.81 -1.78 11.74
N ARG A 137 -7.05 -2.06 11.31
CA ARG A 137 -7.56 -3.42 11.17
C ARG A 137 -6.76 -4.23 10.15
N ALA A 138 -6.45 -3.63 9.00
CA ALA A 138 -5.67 -4.28 7.96
C ALA A 138 -4.20 -4.48 8.38
N VAL A 139 -3.66 -3.60 9.24
CA VAL A 139 -2.32 -3.76 9.81
C VAL A 139 -2.29 -4.88 10.86
N MET A 140 -3.30 -4.98 11.71
CA MET A 140 -3.43 -6.04 12.71
C MET A 140 -3.57 -7.43 12.08
N ASP A 141 -4.24 -7.54 10.93
CA ASP A 141 -4.47 -8.81 10.21
C ASP A 141 -3.20 -9.37 9.52
N ILE A 142 -2.08 -8.64 9.58
CA ILE A 142 -0.83 -9.06 8.93
C ILE A 142 -0.03 -9.95 9.86
N GLU A 143 0.23 -11.16 9.38
CA GLU A 143 1.10 -12.12 10.05
C GLU A 143 2.48 -11.51 10.39
N GLY A 144 2.88 -11.67 11.65
CA GLY A 144 4.12 -11.11 12.20
C GLY A 144 3.94 -9.76 12.91
N ILE A 145 2.75 -9.17 12.91
CA ILE A 145 2.41 -8.03 13.77
C ILE A 145 1.82 -8.53 15.09
N ASN A 146 2.29 -7.97 16.20
CA ASN A 146 1.67 -8.21 17.50
C ASN A 146 0.47 -7.28 17.69
N GLU A 147 -0.71 -7.79 17.38
CA GLU A 147 -2.00 -7.09 17.49
C GLU A 147 -2.21 -6.44 18.87
N ARG A 148 -1.83 -7.13 19.96
CA ARG A 148 -2.02 -6.64 21.34
C ARG A 148 -1.12 -5.47 21.70
N LYS A 149 -0.05 -5.24 20.93
CA LYS A 149 0.90 -4.13 21.12
C LYS A 149 0.77 -3.07 20.02
N THR A 150 -0.20 -3.19 19.13
CA THR A 150 -0.43 -2.24 18.04
C THR A 150 -1.41 -1.17 18.50
N PHE A 151 -1.11 0.10 18.18
CA PHE A 151 -1.92 1.24 18.59
C PHE A 151 -1.98 2.29 17.47
N SER A 152 -3.14 2.95 17.32
CA SER A 152 -3.34 4.07 16.40
C SER A 152 -3.66 5.34 17.19
N ASN A 153 -3.12 6.48 16.75
CA ASN A 153 -3.43 7.79 17.32
C ASN A 153 -4.83 8.30 16.92
N HIS A 154 -5.51 7.64 15.98
CA HIS A 154 -6.79 8.06 15.46
C HIS A 154 -7.96 7.51 16.31
N VAL A 155 -8.49 8.33 17.23
CA VAL A 155 -9.54 7.94 18.20
C VAL A 155 -10.77 7.30 17.55
N MET A 156 -11.22 7.84 16.42
CA MET A 156 -12.40 7.31 15.73
C MET A 156 -12.14 5.94 15.08
N GLU A 157 -10.91 5.68 14.66
CA GLU A 157 -10.51 4.38 14.11
C GLU A 157 -10.43 3.34 15.23
N MET A 158 -9.85 3.73 16.38
CA MET A 158 -9.84 2.91 17.59
C MET A 158 -11.24 2.54 18.05
N LYS A 159 -12.18 3.51 18.04
CA LYS A 159 -13.59 3.25 18.35
C LYS A 159 -14.22 2.22 17.41
N GLN A 160 -13.97 2.34 16.11
CA GLN A 160 -14.57 1.47 15.09
C GLN A 160 -14.03 0.04 15.15
N ILE A 161 -12.76 -0.16 15.52
CA ILE A 161 -12.09 -1.46 15.46
C ILE A 161 -12.07 -2.16 16.83
N LEU A 162 -11.73 -1.44 17.89
CA LEU A 162 -11.51 -1.98 19.24
C LEU A 162 -12.62 -1.58 20.23
N GLY A 163 -13.51 -0.66 19.86
CA GLY A 163 -14.64 -0.25 20.67
C GLY A 163 -14.41 1.01 21.53
N ILE A 164 -15.43 1.38 22.30
CA ILE A 164 -15.48 2.68 22.99
C ILE A 164 -14.44 2.83 24.11
N GLU A 165 -14.10 1.73 24.81
CA GLU A 165 -13.12 1.80 25.90
C GLU A 165 -11.70 2.03 25.36
N ALA A 166 -11.34 1.39 24.24
CA ALA A 166 -10.08 1.65 23.56
C ALA A 166 -9.97 3.10 23.06
N ALA A 167 -11.07 3.68 22.57
CA ALA A 167 -11.13 5.08 22.17
C ALA A 167 -10.93 6.03 23.37
N ARG A 168 -11.54 5.71 24.51
CA ARG A 168 -11.35 6.46 25.77
C ARG A 168 -9.89 6.42 26.22
N THR A 169 -9.28 5.23 26.27
CA THR A 169 -7.85 5.09 26.60
C THR A 169 -6.96 5.85 25.62
N CYS A 170 -7.28 5.81 24.32
CA CYS A 170 -6.58 6.57 23.29
C CYS A 170 -6.63 8.08 23.55
N MET A 171 -7.80 8.63 23.88
CA MET A 171 -7.94 10.04 24.24
C MET A 171 -7.14 10.39 25.49
N SER A 172 -7.28 9.60 26.56
CA SER A 172 -6.53 9.81 27.80
C SER A 172 -5.03 9.76 27.57
N MET A 173 -4.54 8.80 26.78
CA MET A 173 -3.12 8.68 26.45
C MET A 173 -2.64 9.89 25.67
N PHE A 174 -3.37 10.30 24.62
CA PHE A 174 -3.02 11.48 23.82
C PHE A 174 -2.89 12.75 24.67
N ILE A 175 -3.87 13.01 25.54
CA ILE A 175 -3.87 14.17 26.45
C ILE A 175 -2.72 14.09 27.46
N MET A 176 -2.42 12.92 28.02
CA MET A 176 -1.31 12.75 28.97
C MET A 176 0.08 12.85 28.32
N THR A 177 0.22 12.48 27.05
CA THR A 177 1.48 12.64 26.31
C THR A 177 1.73 14.05 25.82
N TRP A 178 0.69 14.88 25.68
CA TRP A 178 0.79 16.29 25.27
C TRP A 178 1.71 17.15 26.16
N PRO A 179 1.59 17.15 27.50
CA PRO A 179 2.48 17.93 28.36
C PRO A 179 3.95 17.46 28.35
N ILE A 180 4.21 16.21 27.94
CA ILE A 180 5.58 15.69 27.80
C ILE A 180 6.26 16.29 26.54
N MET A 181 5.47 16.67 25.53
CA MET A 181 5.96 17.35 24.32
C MET A 181 6.10 18.86 24.51
N GLU A 182 5.22 19.50 25.28
CA GLU A 182 5.36 20.93 25.64
C GLU A 182 6.57 21.19 26.56
N GLY A 183 6.95 20.23 27.40
CA GLY A 183 8.18 20.30 28.20
C GLY A 183 9.49 20.26 27.40
N ALA A 184 9.43 19.99 26.08
CA ALA A 184 10.59 19.94 25.19
C ALA A 184 10.64 21.08 24.15
N SER A 185 9.63 21.95 24.09
CA SER A 185 9.59 23.10 23.17
C SER A 185 9.69 24.42 23.93
N THR A 186 10.84 24.63 24.58
CA THR A 186 11.37 25.99 24.60
C THR A 186 11.99 26.23 23.21
N TYR A 187 11.46 27.22 22.49
CA TYR A 187 11.91 27.72 21.18
C TYR A 187 11.60 26.87 19.94
N ALA A 188 10.51 27.19 19.24
CA ALA A 188 10.57 27.82 17.91
C ALA A 188 9.14 28.14 17.44
N ILE A 189 9.04 29.26 16.74
CA ILE A 189 7.85 29.93 16.20
C ILE A 189 7.26 29.12 15.05
#